data_AF-A0A518FYM6-F1
#
_entry.id   AF-A0A518FYM6-F1
#
_cell.length_a   1.000
_cell.length_b   1.000
_cell.length_c   1.000
_cell.angle_alpha   90.00
_cell.angle_beta   90.00
_cell.angle_gamma   90.00
#
_symmetry.space_group_name_H-M   'P 1'
#
loop_
_entity.id
_entity.type
_entity.pdbx_description
1 polymer ?
#
loop_
_entity_poly.entity_id
_entity_poly.type
_entity_poly.pdbx_seq_one_letter_code
_entity_poly.pdbx_strand_id
1 'polypeptide(L)'
;MLKMIPPVLGLICCLTGVCLDSIAAEERQPESAVKTSVDQKSKQQEYEAMLYELGAFPVRRLRSVYQDPRNPGHVNSRGPYRIEFNGWLYPDVVRRNGYLNESEKERYGIPKAALPFERYLSFLDIETYEQTKDPLLEIVIQFTFDELYDRNVKSEHPGDLLKAYYPSEKWDFYFLRQLKKEPFSGPVAARLYQRYRARVVLRFLTPPESGQDEYLESLKRLLTEPGLNASYRHVVFSLLYQWDQEQYRAEYRKFLIQSTEQAPEWQDRSRMNRALLEFGGEDCFAVVRRSLVNDPIYEVRTGILDDLQKLKLTHHFLDEIQLLVLEKGKQCRCAYVFGNEGPGKNDGETELSRTLRNLLLAARQQQGLSEAAEQKIQNSLQSLHTMKLKRIGRPLRTTSGERAPAQEL
;
A
#
# COMPACT_ATOMS: atom_id res chain seq x y z
N MET A 1 -44.98 39.69 -27.56
CA MET A 1 -45.91 38.56 -27.43
C MET A 1 -45.13 37.37 -26.91
N LEU A 2 -45.13 37.19 -25.59
CA LEU A 2 -44.62 36.01 -24.89
C LEU A 2 -45.83 35.16 -24.48
N LYS A 3 -45.77 33.85 -24.72
CA LYS A 3 -46.66 32.88 -24.05
C LYS A 3 -45.81 31.92 -23.24
N MET A 4 -45.79 32.16 -21.93
CA MET A 4 -45.58 31.19 -20.85
C MET A 4 -46.81 30.29 -20.69
N ILE A 5 -46.66 29.14 -20.00
CA ILE A 5 -47.57 28.47 -19.01
C ILE A 5 -47.17 26.96 -18.90
N PRO A 6 -47.30 26.27 -17.72
CA PRO A 6 -46.16 25.78 -16.91
C PRO A 6 -46.39 24.29 -16.43
N PRO A 7 -45.86 23.80 -15.27
CA PRO A 7 -45.74 22.38 -14.89
C PRO A 7 -46.79 21.81 -13.90
N VAL A 8 -46.64 20.52 -13.53
CA VAL A 8 -47.19 19.76 -12.37
C VAL A 8 -48.52 19.03 -12.55
N LEU A 9 -48.49 17.70 -12.30
CA LEU A 9 -49.58 16.82 -11.78
C LEU A 9 -48.97 15.41 -11.59
N GLY A 10 -49.11 14.68 -10.50
CA GLY A 10 -49.82 14.88 -9.24
C GLY A 10 -49.63 13.63 -8.37
N LEU A 11 -49.24 13.84 -7.11
CA LEU A 11 -49.28 12.87 -6.03
C LEU A 11 -50.76 12.67 -5.64
N ILE A 12 -51.25 11.42 -5.63
CA ILE A 12 -52.48 11.08 -4.89
C ILE A 12 -52.19 9.84 -4.04
N CYS A 13 -52.04 10.11 -2.76
CA CYS A 13 -52.11 9.12 -1.70
C CYS A 13 -53.55 9.04 -1.15
N CYS A 14 -53.89 7.82 -0.72
CA CYS A 14 -54.73 7.46 0.42
C CYS A 14 -56.20 7.07 0.22
N LEU A 15 -56.55 6.08 1.07
CA LEU A 15 -57.85 5.61 1.58
C LEU A 15 -58.44 4.47 0.73
N THR A 16 -58.66 3.24 1.21
CA THR A 16 -58.91 2.66 2.55
C THR A 16 -58.44 1.18 2.50
N GLY A 17 -58.00 0.49 3.55
CA GLY A 17 -58.53 0.42 4.91
C GLY A 17 -59.34 -0.87 5.09
N VAL A 18 -58.67 -2.02 5.28
CA VAL A 18 -59.21 -3.20 5.98
C VAL A 18 -58.08 -3.84 6.77
N CYS A 19 -58.21 -3.83 8.10
CA CYS A 19 -57.46 -4.66 9.03
C CYS A 19 -58.44 -5.54 9.80
N LEU A 20 -57.89 -6.65 10.34
CA LEU A 20 -58.44 -7.63 11.29
C LEU A 20 -59.16 -8.81 10.62
N ASP A 21 -58.91 -10.09 10.91
CA ASP A 21 -58.07 -10.69 11.96
C ASP A 21 -57.72 -12.15 11.59
N SER A 22 -56.78 -12.71 12.36
CA SER A 22 -56.13 -14.01 12.25
C SER A 22 -57.04 -15.25 12.13
N ILE A 23 -56.54 -16.27 11.41
CA ILE A 23 -56.15 -17.64 11.87
C ILE A 23 -56.28 -18.60 10.68
N ALA A 24 -55.14 -19.11 10.20
CA ALA A 24 -54.95 -20.51 9.83
C ALA A 24 -53.47 -20.73 9.51
N ALA A 25 -52.82 -21.48 10.40
CA ALA A 25 -51.52 -22.06 10.15
C ALA A 25 -51.61 -23.02 8.96
N GLU A 26 -50.79 -22.82 7.94
CA GLU A 26 -50.32 -23.90 7.07
C GLU A 26 -49.05 -23.45 6.34
N GLU A 27 -47.94 -24.06 6.78
CA GLU A 27 -46.67 -24.32 6.10
C GLU A 27 -46.34 -23.49 4.84
N ARG A 28 -45.60 -22.40 5.03
CA ARG A 28 -44.63 -21.94 4.01
C ARG A 28 -43.24 -22.33 4.47
N GLN A 29 -42.72 -23.38 3.83
CA GLN A 29 -41.36 -23.86 4.01
C GLN A 29 -40.30 -22.77 3.77
N PRO A 30 -39.15 -22.83 4.48
CA PRO A 30 -38.08 -21.84 4.41
C PRO A 30 -37.12 -22.11 3.24
N GLU A 31 -37.59 -22.18 2.00
CA GLU A 31 -36.72 -22.57 0.87
C GLU A 31 -35.64 -21.54 0.52
N SER A 32 -35.87 -20.23 0.77
CA SER A 32 -34.90 -19.19 0.38
C SER A 32 -33.74 -19.02 1.37
N ALA A 33 -33.97 -19.22 2.68
CA ALA A 33 -32.94 -19.18 3.72
C ALA A 33 -32.12 -20.49 3.76
N VAL A 34 -32.74 -21.62 3.39
CA VAL A 34 -32.05 -22.91 3.28
C VAL A 34 -31.10 -22.92 2.09
N LYS A 35 -31.47 -22.37 0.92
CA LYS A 35 -30.55 -22.30 -0.23
C LYS A 35 -29.32 -21.43 0.03
N THR A 36 -29.50 -20.23 0.61
CA THR A 36 -28.37 -19.34 0.94
C THR A 36 -27.44 -19.91 2.02
N SER A 37 -27.99 -20.60 3.03
CA SER A 37 -27.16 -21.24 4.08
C SER A 37 -26.45 -22.51 3.62
N VAL A 38 -27.06 -23.29 2.71
CA VAL A 38 -26.43 -24.47 2.10
C VAL A 38 -25.29 -24.06 1.16
N ASP A 39 -25.50 -23.03 0.33
CA ASP A 39 -24.48 -22.52 -0.59
C ASP A 39 -23.27 -21.93 0.16
N GLN A 40 -23.51 -21.21 1.27
CA GLN A 40 -22.44 -20.70 2.13
C GLN A 40 -21.66 -21.82 2.82
N LYS A 41 -22.35 -22.84 3.34
CA LYS A 41 -21.71 -23.99 3.98
C LYS A 41 -20.87 -24.81 2.98
N SER A 42 -21.33 -24.91 1.74
CA SER A 42 -20.60 -25.56 0.64
C SER A 42 -19.32 -24.79 0.30
N LYS A 43 -19.39 -23.46 0.13
CA LYS A 43 -18.22 -22.62 -0.18
C LYS A 43 -17.18 -22.61 0.94
N GLN A 44 -17.62 -22.57 2.19
CA GLN A 44 -16.71 -22.67 3.33
C GLN A 44 -15.93 -23.99 3.29
N GLN A 45 -16.59 -25.13 3.04
CA GLN A 45 -15.92 -26.42 2.96
C GLN A 45 -14.92 -26.48 1.81
N GLU A 46 -15.25 -25.86 0.67
CA GLU A 46 -14.36 -25.74 -0.47
C GLU A 46 -13.10 -24.95 -0.15
N TYR A 47 -13.23 -23.75 0.45
CA TYR A 47 -12.07 -22.94 0.84
C TYR A 47 -11.22 -23.60 1.93
N GLU A 48 -11.86 -24.24 2.92
CA GLU A 48 -11.13 -25.02 3.93
C GLU A 48 -10.33 -26.17 3.27
N ALA A 49 -10.89 -26.83 2.25
CA ALA A 49 -10.19 -27.86 1.50
C ALA A 49 -8.99 -27.30 0.72
N MET A 50 -9.13 -26.14 0.08
CA MET A 50 -8.02 -25.45 -0.59
C MET A 50 -6.90 -25.09 0.41
N LEU A 51 -7.24 -24.59 1.60
CA LEU A 51 -6.28 -24.30 2.66
C LEU A 51 -5.52 -25.57 3.10
N TYR A 52 -6.21 -26.70 3.26
CA TYR A 52 -5.55 -27.97 3.54
C TYR A 52 -4.64 -28.44 2.40
N GLU A 53 -5.04 -28.24 1.15
CA GLU A 53 -4.26 -28.58 -0.03
C GLU A 53 -2.96 -27.76 -0.10
N LEU A 54 -3.03 -26.46 0.24
CA LEU A 54 -1.88 -25.57 0.40
C LEU A 54 -0.95 -25.98 1.55
N GLY A 55 -1.40 -26.83 2.47
CA GLY A 55 -0.67 -27.22 3.67
C GLY A 55 -0.85 -26.28 4.86
N ALA A 56 -1.85 -25.39 4.81
CA ALA A 56 -2.28 -24.61 5.95
C ALA A 56 -2.97 -25.50 6.99
N PHE A 57 -3.04 -25.04 8.24
CA PHE A 57 -3.63 -25.82 9.32
C PHE A 57 -4.47 -24.96 10.25
N PRO A 58 -5.70 -25.37 10.62
CA PRO A 58 -6.53 -24.55 11.47
C PRO A 58 -6.13 -24.70 12.94
N VAL A 59 -6.00 -23.56 13.63
CA VAL A 59 -5.55 -23.48 15.01
C VAL A 59 -6.46 -24.28 15.96
N ARG A 60 -7.77 -24.30 15.69
CA ARG A 60 -8.76 -25.09 16.46
C ARG A 60 -8.46 -26.59 16.51
N ARG A 61 -7.66 -27.12 15.58
CA ARG A 61 -7.25 -28.53 15.54
C ARG A 61 -5.86 -28.78 16.13
N LEU A 62 -5.15 -27.73 16.57
CA LEU A 62 -3.89 -27.89 17.29
C LEU A 62 -4.15 -28.41 18.71
N ARG A 63 -3.20 -29.18 19.25
CA ARG A 63 -3.22 -29.55 20.66
C ARG A 63 -3.04 -28.33 21.55
N SER A 64 -3.60 -28.40 22.75
CA SER A 64 -3.64 -27.32 23.75
C SER A 64 -2.29 -26.68 24.08
N VAL A 65 -1.17 -27.41 23.92
CA VAL A 65 0.19 -26.95 24.26
C VAL A 65 0.62 -25.72 23.45
N TYR A 66 0.03 -25.49 22.27
CA TYR A 66 0.35 -24.36 21.40
C TYR A 66 -0.71 -23.26 21.40
N GLN A 67 -1.79 -23.45 22.15
CA GLN A 67 -2.84 -22.45 22.31
C GLN A 67 -2.54 -21.65 23.57
N ASP A 68 -2.57 -20.32 23.46
CA ASP A 68 -2.49 -19.46 24.66
C ASP A 68 -3.70 -19.77 25.56
N PRO A 69 -3.51 -20.28 26.80
CA PRO A 69 -4.63 -20.58 27.70
C PRO A 69 -5.48 -19.35 28.03
N ARG A 70 -4.92 -18.14 27.88
CA ARG A 70 -5.60 -16.86 28.10
C ARG A 70 -6.36 -16.37 26.86
N ASN A 71 -6.00 -16.87 25.68
CA ASN A 71 -6.60 -16.53 24.39
C ASN A 71 -6.77 -17.79 23.52
N PRO A 72 -7.77 -18.63 23.80
CA PRO A 72 -8.03 -19.85 23.04
C PRO A 72 -8.22 -19.53 21.54
N GLY A 73 -7.52 -20.25 20.67
CA GLY A 73 -7.55 -19.99 19.22
C GLY A 73 -6.44 -19.07 18.70
N HIS A 74 -5.57 -18.56 19.57
CA HIS A 74 -4.39 -17.79 19.19
C HIS A 74 -3.11 -18.61 19.37
N VAL A 75 -2.24 -18.54 18.37
CA VAL A 75 -0.88 -19.09 18.44
C VAL A 75 0.11 -17.94 18.30
N ASN A 76 1.06 -17.87 19.22
CA ASN A 76 2.18 -16.95 19.16
C ASN A 76 3.45 -17.72 18.78
N SER A 77 4.36 -17.10 18.02
CA SER A 77 5.75 -17.61 17.97
C SER A 77 6.44 -17.37 19.32
N ARG A 78 7.69 -17.80 19.50
CA ARG A 78 8.49 -17.50 20.72
C ARG A 78 8.72 -15.98 20.87
N GLY A 79 7.69 -15.22 21.26
CA GLY A 79 7.60 -13.76 21.29
C GLY A 79 6.14 -13.29 21.28
N PRO A 80 5.85 -11.97 21.35
CA PRO A 80 4.48 -11.44 21.42
C PRO A 80 3.72 -11.46 20.07
N TYR A 81 4.26 -12.10 19.04
CA TYR A 81 3.74 -12.01 17.69
C TYR A 81 2.76 -13.15 17.38
N ARG A 82 1.52 -12.76 17.07
CA ARG A 82 0.48 -13.64 16.52
C ARG A 82 0.93 -14.14 15.14
N ILE A 83 0.90 -15.45 14.94
CA ILE A 83 1.35 -16.09 13.69
C ILE A 83 0.22 -16.77 12.91
N GLU A 84 -1.00 -16.75 13.46
CA GLU A 84 -2.19 -17.21 12.75
C GLU A 84 -2.91 -16.02 12.13
N PHE A 85 -3.57 -16.29 11.01
CA PHE A 85 -4.43 -15.35 10.31
C PHE A 85 -5.82 -15.95 10.20
N ASN A 86 -6.81 -15.29 10.81
CA ASN A 86 -8.21 -15.74 10.85
C ASN A 86 -8.41 -17.21 11.29
N GLY A 87 -7.63 -17.67 12.26
CA GLY A 87 -7.71 -19.01 12.83
C GLY A 87 -6.92 -20.07 12.06
N TRP A 88 -6.11 -19.67 11.08
CA TRP A 88 -5.29 -20.57 10.26
C TRP A 88 -3.80 -20.25 10.37
N LEU A 89 -2.98 -21.29 10.49
CA LEU A 89 -1.53 -21.20 10.36
C LEU A 89 -1.13 -21.26 8.90
N TYR A 90 -0.19 -20.38 8.52
CA TYR A 90 0.43 -20.35 7.20
C TYR A 90 1.13 -21.68 6.87
N PRO A 91 1.10 -22.15 5.61
CA PRO A 91 1.77 -23.39 5.22
C PRO A 91 3.26 -23.47 5.58
N ASP A 92 4.01 -22.38 5.38
CA ASP A 92 5.43 -22.33 5.71
C ASP A 92 5.67 -22.44 7.22
N VAL A 93 4.80 -21.82 8.01
CA VAL A 93 4.81 -21.91 9.48
C VAL A 93 4.55 -23.35 9.92
N VAL A 94 3.57 -24.03 9.32
CA VAL A 94 3.24 -25.43 9.62
C VAL A 94 4.38 -26.38 9.22
N ARG A 95 5.07 -26.09 8.11
CA ARG A 95 6.19 -26.89 7.59
C ARG A 95 7.47 -26.72 8.43
N ARG A 96 7.81 -25.50 8.83
CA ARG A 96 9.07 -25.19 9.52
C ARG A 96 9.00 -25.31 11.03
N ASN A 97 7.85 -25.00 11.62
CA ASN A 97 7.70 -24.95 13.07
C ASN A 97 6.95 -26.20 13.57
N GLY A 98 7.41 -26.76 14.68
CA GLY A 98 6.84 -27.98 15.26
C GLY A 98 5.51 -27.77 15.99
N TYR A 99 4.49 -27.18 15.34
CA TYR A 99 3.13 -27.01 15.88
C TYR A 99 2.33 -28.32 15.90
N LEU A 100 2.75 -29.27 15.06
CA LEU A 100 2.19 -30.62 14.96
C LEU A 100 3.25 -31.62 15.43
N ASN A 101 2.85 -32.61 16.21
CA ASN A 101 3.71 -33.76 16.49
C ASN A 101 3.75 -34.71 15.28
N GLU A 102 4.66 -35.68 15.32
CA GLU A 102 4.88 -36.61 14.21
C GLU A 102 3.62 -37.40 13.83
N SER A 103 2.82 -37.85 14.80
CA SER A 103 1.56 -38.57 14.51
C SER A 103 0.54 -37.70 13.77
N GLU A 104 0.49 -36.39 14.07
CA GLU A 104 -0.39 -35.45 13.37
C GLU A 104 0.13 -35.13 11.98
N LYS A 105 1.45 -34.96 11.84
CA LYS A 105 2.07 -34.76 10.53
C LYS A 105 1.79 -35.94 9.60
N GLU A 106 1.95 -37.17 10.09
CA GLU A 106 1.64 -38.38 9.34
C GLU A 106 0.15 -38.45 8.99
N ARG A 107 -0.74 -38.24 9.97
CA ARG A 107 -2.19 -38.28 9.77
C ARG A 107 -2.68 -37.28 8.72
N TYR A 108 -2.11 -36.08 8.67
CA TYR A 108 -2.53 -35.00 7.77
C TYR A 108 -1.66 -34.89 6.50
N GLY A 109 -0.62 -35.72 6.37
CA GLY A 109 0.31 -35.69 5.25
C GLY A 109 1.09 -34.38 5.16
N ILE A 110 1.67 -33.92 6.27
CA ILE A 110 2.46 -32.69 6.37
C ILE A 110 3.95 -33.04 6.47
N PRO A 111 4.84 -32.40 5.68
CA PRO A 111 4.54 -31.32 4.74
C PRO A 111 3.82 -31.82 3.48
N LYS A 112 2.86 -31.03 2.98
CA LYS A 112 2.25 -31.28 1.68
C LYS A 112 3.29 -31.17 0.56
N ALA A 113 3.13 -31.94 -0.51
CA ALA A 113 3.88 -31.73 -1.74
C ALA A 113 3.57 -30.35 -2.34
N ALA A 114 4.49 -29.81 -3.16
CA ALA A 114 4.20 -28.59 -3.90
C ALA A 114 3.10 -28.88 -4.94
N LEU A 115 2.16 -27.95 -5.10
CA LEU A 115 1.13 -28.05 -6.12
C LEU A 115 1.71 -27.63 -7.49
N PRO A 116 1.15 -28.11 -8.62
CA PRO A 116 1.50 -27.56 -9.92
C PRO A 116 1.05 -26.08 -10.02
N PHE A 117 1.76 -25.29 -10.83
CA PHE A 117 1.50 -23.85 -10.96
C PHE A 117 0.03 -23.53 -11.28
N GLU A 118 -0.58 -24.25 -12.22
CA GLU A 118 -1.99 -24.07 -12.61
C GLU A 118 -2.96 -24.30 -11.44
N ARG A 119 -2.61 -25.17 -10.49
CA ARG A 119 -3.43 -25.40 -9.31
C ARG A 119 -3.36 -24.21 -8.35
N TYR A 120 -2.18 -23.64 -8.12
CA TYR A 120 -2.05 -22.38 -7.39
C TYR A 120 -2.83 -21.25 -8.09
N LEU A 121 -2.72 -21.14 -9.41
CA LEU A 121 -3.45 -20.13 -10.18
C LEU A 121 -4.97 -20.25 -10.00
N SER A 122 -5.49 -21.48 -9.94
CA SER A 122 -6.93 -21.74 -9.71
C SER A 122 -7.43 -21.29 -8.34
N PHE A 123 -6.55 -21.05 -7.36
CA PHE A 123 -6.92 -20.55 -6.04
C PHE A 123 -6.91 -19.01 -5.95
N LEU A 124 -6.40 -18.33 -6.98
CA LEU A 124 -6.35 -16.87 -7.05
C LEU A 124 -7.66 -16.30 -7.62
N ASP A 125 -8.80 -16.65 -7.03
CA ASP A 125 -10.11 -16.11 -7.43
C ASP A 125 -10.37 -14.72 -6.83
N ILE A 126 -9.58 -13.75 -7.31
CA ILE A 126 -9.58 -12.39 -6.80
C ILE A 126 -10.88 -11.66 -7.15
N GLU A 127 -11.43 -11.91 -8.34
CA GLU A 127 -12.70 -11.32 -8.76
C GLU A 127 -13.83 -11.69 -7.81
N THR A 128 -13.99 -12.98 -7.49
CA THR A 128 -15.00 -13.43 -6.52
C THR A 128 -14.75 -12.83 -5.14
N TYR A 129 -13.49 -12.73 -4.70
CA TYR A 129 -13.18 -12.06 -3.43
C TYR A 129 -13.57 -10.58 -3.44
N GLU A 130 -13.28 -9.84 -4.51
CA GLU A 130 -13.63 -8.42 -4.59
C GLU A 130 -15.15 -8.20 -4.57
N GLN A 131 -15.93 -9.14 -5.09
CA GLN A 131 -17.40 -9.09 -5.07
C GLN A 131 -17.99 -9.53 -3.72
N THR A 132 -17.43 -10.56 -3.08
CA THR A 132 -18.03 -11.20 -1.89
C THR A 132 -17.41 -10.75 -0.58
N LYS A 133 -16.15 -10.31 -0.60
CA LYS A 133 -15.31 -10.04 0.58
C LYS A 133 -15.25 -11.22 1.55
N ASP A 134 -15.31 -12.45 1.04
CA ASP A 134 -15.25 -13.66 1.87
C ASP A 134 -13.90 -13.78 2.59
N PRO A 135 -13.88 -13.82 3.93
CA PRO A 135 -12.65 -13.84 4.70
C PRO A 135 -11.86 -15.14 4.57
N LEU A 136 -12.48 -16.28 4.24
CA LEU A 136 -11.74 -17.53 4.00
C LEU A 136 -11.10 -17.53 2.62
N LEU A 137 -11.78 -17.00 1.60
CA LEU A 137 -11.20 -16.83 0.27
C LEU A 137 -10.00 -15.87 0.31
N GLU A 138 -10.08 -14.82 1.14
CA GLU A 138 -8.93 -13.95 1.40
C GLU A 138 -7.69 -14.71 1.87
N ILE A 139 -7.86 -15.62 2.83
CA ILE A 139 -6.76 -16.45 3.37
C ILE A 139 -6.24 -17.38 2.27
N VAL A 140 -7.13 -18.00 1.49
CA VAL A 140 -6.74 -18.87 0.36
C VAL A 140 -5.85 -18.11 -0.61
N ILE A 141 -6.27 -16.92 -1.06
CA ILE A 141 -5.51 -16.09 -2.01
C ILE A 141 -4.16 -15.69 -1.40
N GLN A 142 -4.14 -15.18 -0.17
CA GLN A 142 -2.92 -14.75 0.49
C GLN A 142 -1.92 -15.91 0.66
N PHE A 143 -2.38 -17.06 1.18
CA PHE A 143 -1.53 -18.22 1.40
C PHE A 143 -1.05 -18.85 0.09
N THR A 144 -1.86 -18.75 -0.98
CA THR A 144 -1.46 -19.15 -2.33
C THR A 144 -0.30 -18.28 -2.83
N PHE A 145 -0.38 -16.96 -2.69
CA PHE A 145 0.73 -16.08 -3.04
C PHE A 145 1.98 -16.36 -2.19
N ASP A 146 1.84 -16.57 -0.89
CA ASP A 146 3.00 -16.87 -0.04
C ASP A 146 3.63 -18.22 -0.39
N GLU A 147 2.85 -19.28 -0.63
CA GLU A 147 3.40 -20.58 -1.06
C GLU A 147 4.07 -20.53 -2.43
N LEU A 148 3.48 -19.83 -3.41
CA LEU A 148 4.13 -19.56 -4.70
C LEU A 148 5.51 -18.93 -4.50
N TYR A 149 5.60 -17.95 -3.58
CA TYR A 149 6.85 -17.25 -3.31
C TYR A 149 7.86 -18.15 -2.58
N ASP A 150 7.45 -18.78 -1.48
CA ASP A 150 8.32 -19.50 -0.56
C ASP A 150 8.85 -20.79 -1.17
N ARG A 151 8.04 -21.49 -1.97
CA ARG A 151 8.47 -22.67 -2.73
C ARG A 151 9.16 -22.34 -4.05
N ASN A 152 9.19 -21.06 -4.45
CA ASN A 152 9.77 -20.61 -5.71
C ASN A 152 9.16 -21.35 -6.93
N VAL A 153 7.84 -21.52 -6.92
CA VAL A 153 7.10 -22.19 -8.00
C VAL A 153 7.17 -21.32 -9.25
N LYS A 154 7.60 -21.92 -10.37
CA LYS A 154 7.76 -21.20 -11.65
C LYS A 154 6.52 -21.37 -12.51
N SER A 155 6.11 -20.29 -13.15
CA SER A 155 5.22 -20.31 -14.30
C SER A 155 5.91 -20.98 -15.49
N GLU A 156 5.13 -21.60 -16.38
CA GLU A 156 5.64 -22.15 -17.64
C GLU A 156 6.02 -21.03 -18.60
N HIS A 157 5.20 -19.97 -18.65
CA HIS A 157 5.48 -18.77 -19.41
C HIS A 157 5.48 -17.51 -18.53
N PRO A 158 6.44 -16.59 -18.74
CA PRO A 158 6.44 -15.30 -18.05
C PRO A 158 5.11 -14.56 -18.22
N GLY A 159 4.55 -14.10 -17.11
CA GLY A 159 3.28 -13.41 -17.04
C GLY A 159 2.05 -14.32 -16.93
N ASP A 160 2.18 -15.65 -16.87
CA ASP A 160 1.03 -16.55 -16.70
C ASP A 160 0.25 -16.26 -15.41
N LEU A 161 0.93 -15.78 -14.36
CA LEU A 161 0.28 -15.34 -13.12
C LEU A 161 -0.80 -14.27 -13.38
N LEU A 162 -0.62 -13.43 -14.41
CA LEU A 162 -1.54 -12.35 -14.76
C LEU A 162 -2.90 -12.84 -15.27
N LYS A 163 -3.04 -14.13 -15.60
CA LYS A 163 -4.35 -14.72 -15.94
C LYS A 163 -5.35 -14.61 -14.80
N ALA A 164 -4.87 -14.62 -13.55
CA ALA A 164 -5.69 -14.41 -12.35
C ALA A 164 -5.70 -12.94 -11.87
N TYR A 165 -5.14 -12.01 -12.66
CA TYR A 165 -5.09 -10.61 -12.26
C TYR A 165 -6.48 -9.98 -12.30
N TYR A 166 -6.85 -9.36 -11.20
CA TYR A 166 -7.99 -8.47 -11.10
C TYR A 166 -7.54 -7.17 -10.42
N PRO A 167 -7.88 -5.98 -10.95
CA PRO A 167 -7.40 -4.71 -10.39
C PRO A 167 -7.79 -4.54 -8.92
N SER A 168 -6.80 -4.51 -8.03
CA SER A 168 -7.02 -4.33 -6.59
C SER A 168 -5.74 -3.83 -5.92
N GLU A 169 -5.82 -2.69 -5.20
CA GLU A 169 -4.69 -2.13 -4.45
C GLU A 169 -4.11 -3.12 -3.43
N LYS A 170 -4.96 -4.01 -2.90
CA LYS A 170 -4.56 -5.02 -1.92
C LYS A 170 -3.65 -6.09 -2.53
N TRP A 171 -4.00 -6.57 -3.72
CA TRP A 171 -3.34 -7.73 -4.33
C TRP A 171 -2.17 -7.33 -5.25
N ASP A 172 -2.14 -6.08 -5.73
CA ASP A 172 -1.09 -5.54 -6.60
C ASP A 172 0.32 -5.80 -6.02
N PHE A 173 0.52 -5.66 -4.71
CA PHE A 173 1.80 -5.95 -4.05
C PHE A 173 2.25 -7.41 -4.25
N TYR A 174 1.33 -8.38 -4.17
CA TYR A 174 1.65 -9.79 -4.32
C TYR A 174 2.00 -10.14 -5.76
N PHE A 175 1.27 -9.62 -6.74
CA PHE A 175 1.64 -9.74 -8.15
C PHE A 175 3.02 -9.14 -8.41
N LEU A 176 3.29 -7.92 -7.94
CA LEU A 176 4.60 -7.28 -8.08
C LEU A 176 5.72 -8.13 -7.44
N ARG A 177 5.48 -8.70 -6.27
CA ARG A 177 6.45 -9.57 -5.57
C ARG A 177 6.77 -10.82 -6.39
N GLN A 178 5.79 -11.44 -7.03
CA GLN A 178 6.02 -12.65 -7.84
C GLN A 178 6.63 -12.35 -9.20
N LEU A 179 6.10 -11.36 -9.91
CA LEU A 179 6.58 -10.99 -11.24
C LEU A 179 8.05 -10.53 -11.22
N LYS A 180 8.54 -9.97 -10.11
CA LYS A 180 9.96 -9.66 -9.90
C LYS A 180 10.91 -10.87 -10.01
N LYS A 181 10.40 -12.10 -9.83
CA LYS A 181 11.19 -13.33 -9.98
C LYS A 181 11.17 -13.87 -11.41
N GLU A 182 10.29 -13.37 -12.27
CA GLU A 182 10.18 -13.84 -13.64
C GLU A 182 11.13 -13.07 -14.57
N PRO A 183 11.79 -13.75 -15.51
CA PRO A 183 12.68 -13.09 -16.46
C PRO A 183 11.86 -12.54 -17.63
N PHE A 184 11.46 -11.26 -17.59
CA PHE A 184 10.87 -10.61 -18.76
C PHE A 184 11.40 -9.18 -18.98
N SER A 185 11.62 -8.83 -20.25
CA SER A 185 12.13 -7.52 -20.67
C SER A 185 11.01 -6.47 -20.78
N GLY A 186 11.39 -5.20 -20.91
CA GLY A 186 10.42 -4.10 -21.11
C GLY A 186 9.43 -4.32 -22.26
N PRO A 187 9.86 -4.76 -23.46
CA PRO A 187 8.94 -5.10 -24.54
C PRO A 187 7.94 -6.21 -24.20
N VAL A 188 8.37 -7.22 -23.41
CA VAL A 188 7.46 -8.28 -22.93
C VAL A 188 6.45 -7.69 -21.94
N ALA A 189 6.89 -6.84 -21.01
CA ALA A 189 6.02 -6.16 -20.06
C ALA A 189 4.94 -5.31 -20.78
N ALA A 190 5.30 -4.57 -21.83
CA ALA A 190 4.34 -3.82 -22.64
C ALA A 190 3.30 -4.72 -23.33
N ARG A 191 3.71 -5.87 -23.89
CA ARG A 191 2.78 -6.84 -24.49
C ARG A 191 1.86 -7.48 -23.47
N LEU A 192 2.39 -7.84 -22.29
CA LEU A 192 1.60 -8.38 -21.18
C LEU A 192 0.55 -7.37 -20.70
N TYR A 193 0.92 -6.08 -20.62
CA TYR A 193 -0.04 -5.02 -20.33
C TYR A 193 -1.13 -4.91 -21.40
N GLN A 194 -0.79 -4.97 -22.70
CA GLN A 194 -1.78 -4.93 -23.77
C GLN A 194 -2.75 -6.12 -23.69
N ARG A 195 -2.25 -7.31 -23.33
CA ARG A 195 -3.04 -8.54 -23.22
C ARG A 195 -3.97 -8.56 -22.00
N TYR A 196 -3.43 -8.26 -20.81
CA TYR A 196 -4.13 -8.45 -19.54
C TYR A 196 -4.64 -7.16 -18.91
N ARG A 197 -4.24 -5.99 -19.41
CA ARG A 197 -4.51 -4.66 -18.82
C ARG A 197 -4.09 -4.53 -17.36
N ALA A 198 -3.17 -5.38 -16.92
CA ALA A 198 -2.62 -5.40 -15.57
C ALA A 198 -1.59 -4.28 -15.39
N ARG A 199 -2.02 -3.17 -14.77
CA ARG A 199 -1.19 -1.94 -14.64
C ARG A 199 0.11 -2.19 -13.87
N VAL A 200 0.11 -3.10 -12.90
CA VAL A 200 1.30 -3.50 -12.14
C VAL A 200 2.47 -3.92 -13.03
N VAL A 201 2.19 -4.47 -14.22
CA VAL A 201 3.22 -4.90 -15.17
C VAL A 201 4.01 -3.73 -15.73
N LEU A 202 3.43 -2.53 -15.76
CA LEU A 202 4.13 -1.33 -16.21
C LEU A 202 5.32 -0.96 -15.32
N ARG A 203 5.40 -1.51 -14.09
CA ARG A 203 6.55 -1.35 -13.19
C ARG A 203 7.83 -2.05 -13.66
N PHE A 204 7.71 -2.90 -14.69
CA PHE A 204 8.82 -3.68 -15.26
C PHE A 204 9.25 -3.20 -16.64
N LEU A 205 8.70 -2.07 -17.11
CA LEU A 205 9.18 -1.44 -18.34
C LEU A 205 10.64 -0.99 -18.18
N THR A 206 11.39 -1.09 -19.28
CA THR A 206 12.80 -0.67 -19.36
C THR A 206 12.98 0.38 -20.46
N PRO A 207 14.07 1.16 -20.47
CA PRO A 207 14.34 2.09 -21.56
C PRO A 207 14.41 1.33 -22.90
N PRO A 208 13.87 1.89 -23.99
CA PRO A 208 13.98 1.28 -25.30
C PRO A 208 15.44 1.22 -25.77
N GLU A 209 15.78 0.15 -26.48
CA GLU A 209 17.09 -0.01 -27.12
C GLU A 209 17.02 0.36 -28.61
N SER A 210 18.18 0.52 -29.25
CA SER A 210 18.25 0.79 -30.70
C SER A 210 17.57 -0.32 -31.50
N GLY A 211 16.70 0.06 -32.46
CA GLY A 211 15.94 -0.88 -33.30
C GLY A 211 14.63 -1.39 -32.67
N GLN A 212 14.21 -0.88 -31.51
CA GLN A 212 12.94 -1.25 -30.86
C GLN A 212 11.79 -0.27 -31.16
N ASP A 213 11.58 0.06 -32.44
CA ASP A 213 10.62 1.11 -32.85
C ASP A 213 9.18 0.82 -32.40
N GLU A 214 8.72 -0.44 -32.49
CA GLU A 214 7.39 -0.83 -32.04
C GLU A 214 7.19 -0.67 -30.53
N TYR A 215 8.25 -0.93 -29.75
CA TYR A 215 8.21 -0.76 -28.30
C TYR A 215 8.22 0.73 -27.93
N LEU A 216 9.04 1.54 -28.61
CA LEU A 216 9.04 2.99 -28.45
C LEU A 216 7.65 3.58 -28.74
N GLU A 217 7.01 3.18 -29.84
CA GLU A 217 5.64 3.60 -30.16
C GLU A 217 4.63 3.13 -29.12
N SER A 218 4.81 1.93 -28.55
CA SER A 218 3.98 1.45 -27.45
C SER A 218 4.13 2.33 -26.20
N LEU A 219 5.35 2.74 -25.83
CA LEU A 219 5.59 3.65 -24.72
C LEU A 219 4.93 5.02 -24.96
N LYS A 220 5.06 5.59 -26.16
CA LYS A 220 4.42 6.88 -26.50
C LYS A 220 2.89 6.81 -26.35
N ARG A 221 2.26 5.72 -26.79
CA ARG A 221 0.80 5.52 -26.62
C ARG A 221 0.37 5.48 -25.16
N LEU A 222 1.17 4.85 -24.29
CA LEU A 222 0.89 4.77 -22.85
C LEU A 222 0.83 6.15 -22.17
N LEU A 223 1.56 7.16 -22.67
CA LEU A 223 1.48 8.52 -22.12
C LEU A 223 0.06 9.10 -22.22
N THR A 224 -0.66 8.77 -23.28
CA THR A 224 -2.01 9.29 -23.56
C THR A 224 -3.14 8.30 -23.27
N GLU A 225 -2.83 7.10 -22.77
CA GLU A 225 -3.84 6.05 -22.55
C GLU A 225 -4.86 6.49 -21.49
N PRO A 226 -6.17 6.43 -21.80
CA PRO A 226 -7.21 6.71 -20.82
C PRO A 226 -7.15 5.75 -19.63
N GLY A 227 -7.40 6.27 -18.42
CA GLY A 227 -7.45 5.45 -17.21
C GLY A 227 -6.09 5.15 -16.55
N LEU A 228 -4.96 5.38 -17.22
CA LEU A 228 -3.67 5.43 -16.51
C LEU A 228 -3.59 6.66 -15.61
N ASN A 229 -2.98 6.52 -14.45
CA ASN A 229 -2.78 7.61 -13.49
C ASN A 229 -1.37 8.23 -13.65
N ALA A 230 -1.10 9.32 -12.92
CA ALA A 230 0.19 9.99 -12.94
C ALA A 230 1.38 9.08 -12.58
N SER A 231 1.18 8.13 -11.65
CA SER A 231 2.21 7.16 -11.23
C SER A 231 2.70 6.29 -12.39
N TYR A 232 1.79 5.67 -13.14
CA TYR A 232 2.17 4.83 -14.28
C TYR A 232 2.69 5.65 -15.45
N ARG A 233 2.12 6.83 -15.70
CA ARG A 233 2.64 7.76 -16.72
C ARG A 233 4.05 8.24 -16.39
N HIS A 234 4.35 8.49 -15.12
CA HIS A 234 5.70 8.86 -14.68
C HIS A 234 6.73 7.80 -15.02
N VAL A 235 6.42 6.50 -14.80
CA VAL A 235 7.30 5.41 -15.21
C VAL A 235 7.59 5.52 -16.70
N VAL A 236 6.57 5.58 -17.55
CA VAL A 236 6.73 5.66 -19.01
C VAL A 236 7.53 6.90 -19.43
N PHE A 237 7.20 8.08 -18.90
CA PHE A 237 7.88 9.32 -19.22
C PHE A 237 9.36 9.28 -18.82
N SER A 238 9.66 8.73 -17.65
CA SER A 238 11.05 8.60 -17.18
C SER A 238 11.90 7.73 -18.10
N LEU A 239 11.32 6.68 -18.70
CA LEU A 239 12.02 5.81 -19.65
C LEU A 239 12.25 6.50 -21.00
N LEU A 240 11.27 7.24 -21.50
CA LEU A 240 11.41 8.04 -22.72
C LEU A 240 12.46 9.16 -22.55
N TYR A 241 12.46 9.83 -21.40
CA TYR A 241 13.48 10.82 -21.06
C TYR A 241 14.87 10.21 -20.93
N GLN A 242 15.01 9.00 -20.37
CA GLN A 242 16.29 8.30 -20.32
C GLN A 242 16.81 7.89 -21.70
N TRP A 243 15.90 7.57 -22.62
CA TRP A 243 16.24 7.20 -23.99
C TRP A 243 16.67 8.40 -24.83
N ASP A 244 15.93 9.50 -24.78
CA ASP A 244 16.28 10.76 -25.45
C ASP A 244 15.97 11.96 -24.54
N GLN A 245 17.00 12.44 -23.85
CA GLN A 245 16.85 13.56 -22.93
C GLN A 245 16.51 14.86 -23.64
N GLU A 246 17.03 15.08 -24.84
CA GLU A 246 16.85 16.35 -25.57
C GLU A 246 15.40 16.47 -26.05
N GLN A 247 14.88 15.41 -26.67
CA GLN A 247 13.52 15.36 -27.17
C GLN A 247 12.48 15.52 -26.05
N TYR A 248 12.66 14.81 -24.94
CA TYR A 248 11.62 14.69 -23.90
C TYR A 248 11.78 15.67 -22.73
N ARG A 249 12.85 16.48 -22.70
CA ARG A 249 13.16 17.38 -21.57
C ARG A 249 11.99 18.26 -21.15
N ALA A 250 11.45 19.02 -22.11
CA ALA A 250 10.47 20.07 -21.83
C ALA A 250 9.12 19.48 -21.40
N GLU A 251 8.68 18.44 -22.10
CA GLU A 251 7.40 17.78 -21.80
C GLU A 251 7.47 16.99 -20.49
N TYR A 252 8.59 16.33 -20.19
CA TYR A 252 8.75 15.59 -18.95
C TYR A 252 8.71 16.54 -17.75
N ARG A 253 9.44 17.64 -17.83
CA ARG A 253 9.45 18.70 -16.81
C ARG A 253 8.05 19.26 -16.59
N LYS A 254 7.31 19.58 -17.67
CA LYS A 254 5.92 20.04 -17.59
C LYS A 254 5.02 19.01 -16.91
N PHE A 255 5.14 17.73 -17.29
CA PHE A 255 4.40 16.64 -16.69
C PHE A 255 4.66 16.52 -15.19
N LEU A 256 5.92 16.56 -14.75
CA LEU A 256 6.30 16.50 -13.34
C LEU A 256 5.66 17.64 -12.54
N ILE A 257 5.75 18.88 -13.03
CA ILE A 257 5.17 20.06 -12.37
C ILE A 257 3.65 19.90 -12.18
N GLN A 258 2.96 19.35 -13.18
CA GLN A 258 1.51 19.21 -13.16
C GLN A 258 1.03 18.02 -12.33
N SER A 259 1.84 16.97 -12.21
CA SER A 259 1.36 15.64 -11.79
C SER A 259 1.91 15.16 -10.45
N THR A 260 3.00 15.75 -9.94
CA THR A 260 3.69 15.25 -8.73
C THR A 260 2.76 15.17 -7.52
N GLU A 261 1.99 16.23 -7.25
CA GLU A 261 1.08 16.29 -6.09
C GLU A 261 -0.17 15.39 -6.26
N GLN A 262 -0.46 14.94 -7.49
CA GLN A 262 -1.63 14.14 -7.84
C GLN A 262 -1.33 12.63 -7.93
N ALA A 263 -0.05 12.22 -7.94
CA ALA A 263 0.30 10.82 -8.06
C ALA A 263 -0.09 10.05 -6.78
N PRO A 264 -0.88 8.96 -6.89
CA PRO A 264 -1.40 8.25 -5.72
C PRO A 264 -0.29 7.54 -4.93
N GLU A 265 0.68 6.97 -5.65
CA GLU A 265 1.76 6.19 -5.05
C GLU A 265 2.85 7.09 -4.50
N TRP A 266 3.13 6.95 -3.19
CA TRP A 266 4.10 7.80 -2.52
C TRP A 266 5.53 7.57 -3.03
N GLN A 267 5.88 6.34 -3.44
CA GLN A 267 7.19 6.04 -4.03
C GLN A 267 7.40 6.82 -5.32
N ASP A 268 6.35 6.97 -6.13
CA ASP A 268 6.42 7.74 -7.36
C ASP A 268 6.49 9.23 -7.06
N ARG A 269 5.70 9.75 -6.12
CA ARG A 269 5.83 11.16 -5.67
C ARG A 269 7.25 11.47 -5.19
N SER A 270 7.88 10.55 -4.45
CA SER A 270 9.27 10.70 -4.00
C SER A 270 10.24 10.80 -5.19
N ARG A 271 10.12 9.91 -6.18
CA ARG A 271 10.95 9.94 -7.40
C ARG A 271 10.70 11.16 -8.28
N MET A 272 9.44 11.59 -8.40
CA MET A 272 9.06 12.79 -9.15
C MET A 272 9.63 14.06 -8.51
N ASN A 273 9.58 14.17 -7.17
CA ASN A 273 10.21 15.28 -6.45
C ASN A 273 11.74 15.32 -6.65
N ARG A 274 12.41 14.16 -6.63
CA ARG A 274 13.84 14.08 -6.97
C ARG A 274 14.11 14.60 -8.37
N ALA A 275 13.33 14.16 -9.37
CA ALA A 275 13.50 14.60 -10.75
C ALA A 275 13.28 16.12 -10.91
N LEU A 276 12.31 16.70 -10.19
CA LEU A 276 12.09 18.15 -10.15
C LEU A 276 13.31 18.90 -9.55
N LEU A 277 13.91 18.37 -8.49
CA LEU A 277 15.12 18.94 -7.91
C LEU A 277 16.30 18.89 -8.89
N GLU A 278 16.47 17.79 -9.61
CA GLU A 278 17.52 17.61 -10.63
C GLU A 278 17.32 18.52 -11.86
N PHE A 279 16.07 18.75 -12.29
CA PHE A 279 15.76 19.73 -13.33
C PHE A 279 16.09 21.16 -12.90
N GLY A 280 15.80 21.49 -11.63
CA GLY A 280 15.98 22.82 -11.09
C GLY A 280 15.03 23.87 -11.68
N GLY A 281 15.18 25.10 -11.19
CA GLY A 281 14.32 26.22 -11.54
C GLY A 281 13.20 26.44 -10.53
N GLU A 282 12.71 27.68 -10.48
CA GLU A 282 11.80 28.14 -9.42
C GLU A 282 10.42 27.48 -9.48
N ASP A 283 9.89 27.20 -10.65
CA ASP A 283 8.65 26.43 -10.86
C ASP A 283 8.78 24.96 -10.42
N CYS A 284 9.94 24.32 -10.65
CA CYS A 284 10.22 22.99 -10.10
C CYS A 284 10.32 23.03 -8.57
N PHE A 285 11.10 23.97 -8.03
CA PHE A 285 11.28 24.13 -6.59
C PHE A 285 9.97 24.49 -5.88
N ALA A 286 9.10 25.28 -6.49
CA ALA A 286 7.79 25.60 -5.92
C ALA A 286 6.94 24.35 -5.67
N VAL A 287 6.96 23.36 -6.58
CA VAL A 287 6.25 22.08 -6.39
C VAL A 287 6.88 21.27 -5.26
N VAL A 288 8.22 21.21 -5.21
CA VAL A 288 8.93 20.46 -4.16
C VAL A 288 8.74 21.09 -2.78
N ARG A 289 8.73 22.42 -2.68
CA ARG A 289 8.43 23.16 -1.43
C ARG A 289 7.04 22.82 -0.91
N ARG A 290 6.03 22.84 -1.79
CA ARG A 290 4.66 22.43 -1.42
C ARG A 290 4.60 20.96 -0.98
N SER A 291 5.26 20.06 -1.71
CA SER A 291 5.33 18.64 -1.36
C SER A 291 6.00 18.43 0.01
N LEU A 292 7.11 19.13 0.28
CA LEU A 292 7.83 19.04 1.55
C LEU A 292 6.96 19.41 2.76
N VAL A 293 6.11 20.43 2.63
CA VAL A 293 5.27 20.93 3.72
C VAL A 293 3.94 20.16 3.84
N ASN A 294 3.42 19.64 2.72
CA ASN A 294 2.04 19.16 2.64
C ASN A 294 1.88 17.66 2.35
N ASP A 295 2.90 16.93 1.91
CA ASP A 295 2.73 15.51 1.55
C ASP A 295 2.28 14.71 2.79
N PRO A 296 1.22 13.90 2.70
CA PRO A 296 0.70 13.16 3.85
C PRO A 296 1.61 12.00 4.28
N ILE A 297 2.64 11.66 3.51
CA ILE A 297 3.52 10.52 3.75
C ILE A 297 4.91 10.98 4.19
N TYR A 298 5.34 10.48 5.34
CA TYR A 298 6.62 10.79 5.97
C TYR A 298 7.80 10.50 5.02
N GLU A 299 7.78 9.35 4.37
CA GLU A 299 8.84 8.86 3.48
C GLU A 299 9.06 9.77 2.26
N VAL A 300 8.02 10.48 1.79
CA VAL A 300 8.17 11.47 0.71
C VAL A 300 8.94 12.67 1.23
N ARG A 301 8.58 13.20 2.41
CA ARG A 301 9.23 14.37 2.99
C ARG A 301 10.68 14.11 3.36
N THR A 302 10.97 12.96 3.98
CA THR A 302 12.36 12.60 4.29
C THR A 302 13.17 12.35 3.03
N GLY A 303 12.58 11.74 2.00
CA GLY A 303 13.21 11.61 0.69
C GLY A 303 13.60 12.97 0.09
N ILE A 304 12.72 13.96 0.15
CA ILE A 304 13.02 15.34 -0.27
C ILE A 304 14.19 15.90 0.55
N LEU A 305 14.13 15.83 1.88
CA LEU A 305 15.18 16.37 2.76
C LEU A 305 16.56 15.74 2.48
N ASP A 306 16.60 14.42 2.27
CA ASP A 306 17.83 13.70 1.93
C ASP A 306 18.38 14.16 0.56
N ASP A 307 17.50 14.38 -0.42
CA ASP A 307 17.89 14.85 -1.75
C ASP A 307 18.36 16.31 -1.75
N LEU A 308 17.74 17.18 -0.93
CA LEU A 308 18.23 18.53 -0.70
C LEU A 308 19.67 18.53 -0.15
N GLN A 309 19.98 17.60 0.77
CA GLN A 309 21.34 17.45 1.28
C GLN A 309 22.30 16.98 0.18
N LYS A 310 21.95 15.91 -0.54
CA LYS A 310 22.79 15.31 -1.59
C LYS A 310 23.09 16.29 -2.72
N LEU A 311 22.09 17.07 -3.14
CA LEU A 311 22.19 18.05 -4.21
C LEU A 311 22.67 19.42 -3.73
N LYS A 312 22.96 19.60 -2.42
CA LYS A 312 23.36 20.87 -1.80
C LYS A 312 22.37 22.02 -2.03
N LEU A 313 21.07 21.71 -2.07
CA LEU A 313 19.99 22.66 -2.35
C LEU A 313 19.30 23.19 -1.08
N THR A 314 19.76 22.83 0.12
CA THR A 314 19.09 23.19 1.39
C THR A 314 18.79 24.69 1.53
N HIS A 315 19.68 25.56 1.03
CA HIS A 315 19.53 27.01 1.12
C HIS A 315 18.30 27.54 0.35
N HIS A 316 17.81 26.84 -0.67
CA HIS A 316 16.60 27.20 -1.42
C HIS A 316 15.28 26.85 -0.72
N PHE A 317 15.34 26.13 0.41
CA PHE A 317 14.19 25.54 1.10
C PHE A 317 14.16 25.88 2.60
N LEU A 318 14.94 26.88 3.04
CA LEU A 318 15.06 27.23 4.46
C LEU A 318 13.74 27.68 5.09
N ASP A 319 12.86 28.32 4.32
CA ASP A 319 11.55 28.76 4.81
C ASP A 319 10.62 27.57 5.09
N GLU A 320 10.56 26.60 4.18
CA GLU A 320 9.80 25.36 4.36
C GLU A 320 10.37 24.52 5.51
N ILE A 321 11.70 24.43 5.60
CA ILE A 321 12.38 23.75 6.71
C ILE A 321 12.00 24.41 8.04
N GLN A 322 11.98 25.75 8.09
CA GLN A 322 11.58 26.47 9.30
C GLN A 322 10.11 26.21 9.66
N LEU A 323 9.21 26.16 8.68
CA LEU A 323 7.80 25.78 8.90
C LEU A 323 7.69 24.38 9.50
N LEU A 324 8.44 23.40 8.99
CA LEU A 324 8.46 22.04 9.51
C LEU A 324 9.07 21.96 10.91
N VAL A 325 10.16 22.70 11.16
CA VAL A 325 10.77 22.80 12.49
C VAL A 325 9.79 23.33 13.52
N LEU A 326 8.97 24.31 13.16
CA LEU A 326 7.95 24.90 14.03
C LEU A 326 6.65 24.08 14.11
N GLU A 327 6.64 22.85 13.57
CA GLU A 327 5.46 21.98 13.49
C GLU A 327 4.25 22.64 12.78
N LYS A 328 4.50 23.57 11.85
CA LYS A 328 3.47 24.29 11.07
C LYS A 328 3.14 23.63 9.73
N GLY A 329 3.82 22.56 9.36
CA GLY A 329 3.46 21.75 8.19
C GLY A 329 2.24 20.87 8.46
N LYS A 330 1.64 20.32 7.39
CA LYS A 330 0.55 19.35 7.54
C LYS A 330 1.07 18.10 8.28
N GLN A 331 0.24 17.44 9.07
CA GLN A 331 0.62 16.15 9.66
C GLN A 331 0.90 15.11 8.56
N CYS A 332 1.86 14.23 8.81
CA CYS A 332 2.20 13.11 7.93
C CYS A 332 2.22 11.80 8.72
N ARG A 333 1.94 10.69 8.05
CA ARG A 333 2.01 9.31 8.58
C ARG A 333 3.11 8.52 7.91
N CYS A 334 3.63 7.49 8.57
CA CYS A 334 4.51 6.53 7.91
C CYS A 334 3.69 5.62 6.99
N ALA A 335 4.15 5.41 5.75
CA ALA A 335 3.59 4.42 4.85
C ALA A 335 3.92 3.00 5.32
N TYR A 336 5.07 2.79 5.95
CA TYR A 336 5.42 1.51 6.58
C TYR A 336 5.27 1.55 8.10
N VAL A 337 4.33 0.78 8.63
CA VAL A 337 4.25 0.46 10.07
C VAL A 337 4.76 -0.97 10.25
N PHE A 338 6.08 -1.15 10.39
CA PHE A 338 6.61 -2.37 10.98
C PHE A 338 6.46 -2.28 12.50
N GLY A 339 6.06 -3.39 13.13
CA GLY A 339 5.61 -3.43 14.53
C GLY A 339 6.49 -2.67 15.53
N ASN A 340 5.84 -2.00 16.49
CA ASN A 340 6.38 -1.35 17.69
C ASN A 340 7.77 -0.69 17.55
N GLU A 341 7.98 0.11 16.50
CA GLU A 341 9.10 1.04 16.45
C GLU A 341 8.79 2.36 17.18
N GLY A 342 8.85 2.31 18.51
CA GLY A 342 9.07 3.45 19.40
C GLY A 342 7.92 4.48 19.57
N PRO A 343 7.91 5.24 20.68
CA PRO A 343 7.05 6.40 20.84
C PRO A 343 7.45 7.47 19.79
N GLY A 344 6.51 7.89 18.94
CA GLY A 344 6.74 8.89 17.88
C GLY A 344 6.09 8.60 16.52
N LYS A 345 5.63 7.36 16.28
CA LYS A 345 5.15 6.91 14.94
C LYS A 345 3.65 6.56 14.87
N ASN A 346 2.88 6.93 15.88
CA ASN A 346 1.41 6.85 15.81
C ASN A 346 0.86 8.09 15.09
N ASP A 347 -0.34 7.96 14.51
CA ASP A 347 -1.05 9.06 13.84
C ASP A 347 -0.98 10.37 14.64
N GLY A 348 -0.48 11.44 13.99
CA GLY A 348 -0.52 12.79 14.54
C GLY A 348 0.81 13.39 15.02
N GLU A 349 1.93 12.66 14.99
CA GLU A 349 3.26 13.23 15.30
C GLU A 349 4.11 13.46 14.05
N THR A 350 4.36 14.75 13.75
CA THR A 350 5.27 15.22 12.68
C THR A 350 6.74 15.06 13.12
N GLU A 351 7.19 13.85 13.48
CA GLU A 351 8.56 13.66 14.01
C GLU A 351 9.63 13.61 12.90
N LEU A 352 9.81 14.75 12.22
CA LEU A 352 10.93 14.98 11.28
C LEU A 352 12.17 15.55 12.00
N SER A 353 12.11 15.78 13.31
CA SER A 353 13.10 16.55 14.08
C SER A 353 14.53 16.05 13.93
N ARG A 354 14.75 14.73 13.92
CA ARG A 354 16.09 14.13 13.72
C ARG A 354 16.62 14.44 12.31
N THR A 355 15.82 14.20 11.28
CA THR A 355 16.19 14.45 9.88
C THR A 355 16.45 15.92 9.62
N LEU A 356 15.58 16.81 10.12
CA LEU A 356 15.74 18.27 10.01
C LEU A 356 17.01 18.75 10.72
N ARG A 357 17.31 18.23 11.91
CA ARG A 357 18.55 18.57 12.63
C ARG A 357 19.79 18.18 11.84
N ASN A 358 19.83 16.97 11.31
CA ASN A 358 20.97 16.48 10.53
C ASN A 358 21.18 17.32 9.26
N LEU A 359 20.09 17.62 8.56
CA LEU A 359 20.11 18.48 7.38
C LEU A 359 20.65 19.88 7.69
N LEU A 360 20.16 20.53 8.75
CA LEU A 360 20.58 21.86 9.16
C LEU A 360 22.05 21.90 9.63
N LEU A 361 22.51 20.86 10.34
CA LEU A 361 23.92 20.74 10.72
C LEU A 361 24.83 20.58 9.51
N ALA A 362 24.42 19.80 8.52
CA ALA A 362 25.14 19.65 7.26
C ALA A 362 25.14 20.95 6.44
N ALA A 363 24.00 21.65 6.38
CA ALA A 363 23.88 22.94 5.70
C ALA A 363 24.80 24.00 6.32
N ARG A 364 24.90 24.04 7.65
CA ARG A 364 25.80 24.97 8.37
C ARG A 364 27.29 24.81 8.01
N GLN A 365 27.69 23.64 7.50
CA GLN A 365 29.08 23.38 7.09
C GLN A 365 29.36 23.80 5.63
N GLN A 366 28.36 24.28 4.89
CA GLN A 366 28.52 24.71 3.50
C GLN A 366 29.20 26.08 3.44
N GLN A 367 30.13 26.24 2.50
CA GLN A 367 30.79 27.52 2.22
C GLN A 367 29.90 28.40 1.34
N GLY A 368 29.99 29.73 1.50
CA GLY A 368 29.31 30.69 0.63
C GLY A 368 27.82 30.91 0.93
N LEU A 369 27.37 30.59 2.15
CA LEU A 369 26.02 30.94 2.61
C LEU A 369 25.91 32.47 2.81
N SER A 370 24.72 33.02 2.58
CA SER A 370 24.42 34.39 2.96
C SER A 370 24.18 34.49 4.47
N GLU A 371 24.44 35.66 5.06
CA GLU A 371 24.18 35.93 6.47
C GLU A 371 22.73 35.62 6.87
N ALA A 372 21.77 35.94 6.00
CA ALA A 372 20.36 35.60 6.19
C ALA A 372 20.11 34.09 6.24
N ALA A 373 20.81 33.31 5.41
CA ALA A 373 20.71 31.85 5.41
C ALA A 373 21.33 31.24 6.67
N GLU A 374 22.50 31.73 7.09
CA GLU A 374 23.17 31.31 8.33
C GLU A 374 22.28 31.57 9.55
N GLN A 375 21.68 32.76 9.63
CA GLN A 375 20.78 33.12 10.71
C GLN A 375 19.53 32.22 10.73
N LYS A 376 18.93 31.92 9.57
CA LYS A 376 17.78 31.00 9.46
C LYS A 376 18.15 29.59 9.93
N ILE A 377 19.32 29.09 9.56
CA ILE A 377 19.81 27.78 9.99
C ILE A 377 19.98 27.73 11.51
N GLN A 378 20.63 28.75 12.08
CA GLN A 378 20.86 28.83 13.53
C GLN A 378 19.54 28.93 14.31
N ASN A 379 18.62 29.79 13.87
CA ASN A 379 17.29 29.93 14.47
C ASN A 379 16.50 28.61 14.43
N SER A 380 16.60 27.87 13.32
CA SER A 380 15.92 26.58 13.15
C SER A 380 16.51 25.51 14.07
N LEU A 381 17.83 25.44 14.20
CA LEU A 381 18.51 24.54 15.15
C LEU A 381 18.12 24.84 16.60
N GLN A 382 18.06 26.13 16.98
CA GLN A 382 17.61 26.54 18.31
C GLN A 382 16.15 26.16 18.56
N SER A 383 15.27 26.38 17.57
CA SER A 383 13.85 26.02 17.66
C SER A 383 13.65 24.52 17.86
N LEU A 384 14.40 23.67 17.13
CA LEU A 384 14.39 22.22 17.35
C LEU A 384 14.81 21.84 18.77
N HIS A 385 15.84 22.51 19.32
CA HIS A 385 16.28 22.27 20.69
C HIS A 385 15.19 22.66 21.71
N THR A 386 14.58 23.84 21.56
CA THR A 386 13.50 24.30 22.43
C THR A 386 12.27 23.38 22.37
N MET A 387 11.90 22.90 21.19
CA MET A 387 10.76 21.99 21.04
C MET A 387 11.03 20.63 21.66
N LYS A 388 12.27 20.10 21.55
CA LYS A 388 12.66 18.88 22.26
C LYS A 388 12.48 19.03 23.77
N LEU A 389 12.95 20.14 24.36
CA LEU A 389 12.78 20.41 25.79
C LEU A 389 11.30 20.50 26.19
N LYS A 390 10.47 21.17 25.39
CA LYS A 390 9.01 21.24 25.62
C LYS A 390 8.34 19.87 25.59
N ARG A 391 8.79 18.95 24.73
CA ARG A 391 8.25 17.58 24.67
C ARG A 391 8.67 16.74 25.87
N ILE A 392 9.93 16.87 26.32
CA ILE A 392 10.44 16.18 27.53
C ILE A 392 9.73 16.70 28.79
N GLY A 393 9.45 17.99 28.88
CA GLY A 393 8.73 18.61 30.00
C GLY A 393 7.21 18.38 30.00
N ARG A 394 6.64 17.66 29.01
CA ARG A 394 5.23 17.25 29.06
C ARG A 394 5.13 15.96 29.88
N PRO A 395 4.24 15.88 30.88
CA PRO A 395 4.02 14.63 31.60
C PRO A 395 3.56 13.56 30.61
N LEU A 396 4.18 12.37 30.71
CA LEU A 396 3.79 11.21 29.93
C LEU A 396 2.30 10.95 30.16
N ARG A 397 1.51 10.96 29.07
CA ARG A 397 0.14 10.45 29.11
C ARG A 397 0.23 8.94 29.32
N THR A 398 0.06 8.51 30.56
CA THR A 398 -0.14 7.08 30.86
C THR A 398 -1.49 6.65 30.30
N THR A 399 -1.57 5.41 29.83
CA THR A 399 -2.77 4.79 29.27
C THR A 399 -3.92 4.63 30.28
N SER A 400 -3.74 5.08 31.53
CA SER A 400 -4.74 5.02 32.60
C SER A 400 -5.36 6.38 32.97
N GLY A 401 -5.04 7.48 32.28
CA GLY A 401 -5.71 8.77 32.52
C GLY A 401 -5.34 9.48 33.83
N GLU A 402 -4.39 8.97 34.60
CA GLU A 402 -3.85 9.65 35.78
C GLU A 402 -2.56 10.40 35.44
N ARG A 403 -2.56 11.72 35.66
CA ARG A 403 -1.37 12.56 35.53
C ARG A 403 -0.36 12.18 36.60
N ALA A 404 0.80 11.66 36.21
CA ALA A 404 1.96 11.64 37.10
C ALA A 404 2.48 13.08 37.31
N PRO A 405 2.86 13.48 38.54
CA PRO A 405 3.39 14.80 38.78
C PRO A 405 4.74 14.97 38.09
N ALA A 406 4.97 16.18 37.55
CA ALA A 406 6.23 16.56 36.96
C ALA A 406 7.35 16.44 38.02
N GLN A 407 8.36 15.62 37.75
CA GLN A 407 9.61 15.70 38.49
C GLN A 407 10.46 16.82 37.88
N GLU A 408 10.78 17.81 38.70
CA GLU A 408 11.71 18.89 38.39
C GLU A 408 13.13 18.32 38.23
N LEU A 409 13.75 18.56 37.06
CA LEU A 409 15.21 18.62 36.87
C LEU A 409 15.54 19.67 35.79
#